data_AF-A0A1V5WZ21-F1
#
_entry.id   AF-A0A1V5WZ21-F1
#
_cell.length_a   1.000
_cell.length_b   1.000
_cell.length_c   1.000
_cell.angle_alpha   90.00
_cell.angle_beta   90.00
_cell.angle_gamma   90.00
#
_symmetry.space_group_name_H-M   'P 1'
#
loop_
_entity.id
_entity.type
_entity.pdbx_description
1 polymer ?
#
loop_
_entity_poly.entity_id
_entity_poly.type
_entity_poly.pdbx_seq_one_letter_code
_entity_poly.pdbx_strand_id
1 'polypeptide(L)'
;MEINNYFCHDCDKEILVGEDGEIQNGHLLKYQLPDGKDKMVFKCNDCYSKDPSLRNYQETEVYSRVVGYIRPVSQWNEGKQQEFEERKTFNV
;
A
#
# COMPACT_ATOMS: atom_id res chain seq x y z
N MET A 1 -27.23 -12.61 11.55
CA MET A 1 -26.66 -11.26 11.45
C MET A 1 -25.16 -11.44 11.39
N GLU A 2 -24.65 -11.71 10.19
CA GLU A 2 -23.22 -11.83 9.95
C GLU A 2 -22.68 -10.42 9.69
N ILE A 3 -22.10 -9.81 10.72
CA ILE A 3 -21.46 -8.50 10.60
C ILE A 3 -20.06 -8.76 10.03
N ASN A 4 -19.80 -8.25 8.82
CA ASN A 4 -18.46 -8.27 8.25
C ASN A 4 -17.68 -7.05 8.76
N ASN A 5 -16.58 -7.32 9.47
CA ASN A 5 -15.67 -6.28 9.93
C ASN A 5 -14.69 -5.93 8.81
N TYR A 6 -14.76 -4.68 8.34
CA TYR A 6 -13.77 -4.11 7.42
C TYR A 6 -12.87 -3.15 8.18
N PHE A 7 -11.70 -2.85 7.62
CA PHE A 7 -10.72 -1.96 8.25
C PHE A 7 -10.42 -0.77 7.36
N CYS A 8 -10.25 0.39 7.99
CA CYS A 8 -9.81 1.61 7.32
C CYS A 8 -8.36 1.45 6.81
N HIS A 9 -8.12 1.77 5.54
CA HIS A 9 -6.80 1.67 4.92
C HIS A 9 -5.71 2.54 5.57
N ASP A 10 -6.06 3.67 6.18
CA ASP A 10 -5.06 4.61 6.72
C ASP A 10 -4.81 4.44 8.22
N CYS A 11 -5.77 3.92 8.98
CA CYS A 11 -5.69 3.87 10.45
C CYS A 11 -6.10 2.54 11.07
N ASP A 12 -6.42 1.54 10.25
CA ASP A 12 -6.86 0.20 10.67
C ASP A 12 -8.07 0.20 11.62
N LYS A 13 -8.83 1.31 11.68
CA LYS A 13 -10.07 1.40 12.47
C LYS A 13 -11.14 0.51 11.83
N GLU A 14 -11.84 -0.26 12.67
CA GLU A 14 -12.96 -1.11 12.25
C GLU A 14 -14.12 -0.28 11.66
N ILE A 15 -14.69 -0.81 10.59
CA ILE A 15 -15.83 -0.27 9.85
C ILE A 15 -16.87 -1.39 9.78
N LEU A 16 -18.04 -1.08 10.32
CA LEU A 16 -19.17 -2.01 10.38
C LEU A 16 -20.03 -1.78 9.14
N VAL A 17 -20.23 -2.84 8.37
CA VAL A 17 -21.10 -2.82 7.19
C VAL A 17 -22.32 -3.69 7.49
N GLY A 18 -23.50 -3.07 7.48
CA GLY A 18 -24.78 -3.78 7.64
C GLY A 18 -25.15 -4.59 6.41
N GLU A 19 -26.11 -5.52 6.55
CA GLU A 19 -26.58 -6.40 5.46
C GLU A 19 -27.19 -5.60 4.28
N ASP A 20 -27.70 -4.39 4.52
CA ASP A 20 -28.28 -3.49 3.51
C ASP A 20 -27.24 -2.66 2.74
N GLY A 21 -25.94 -2.86 3.01
CA GLY A 21 -24.86 -2.07 2.41
C GLY A 21 -24.64 -0.71 3.07
N GLU A 22 -25.32 -0.43 4.17
CA GLU A 22 -25.09 0.78 4.98
C GLU A 22 -23.76 0.68 5.71
N ILE A 23 -22.82 1.56 5.33
CA ILE A 23 -21.51 1.68 5.97
C ILE A 23 -21.65 2.60 7.18
N GLN A 24 -21.50 2.04 8.38
CA GLN A 24 -21.46 2.84 9.58
C GLN A 24 -20.03 3.35 9.79
N ASN A 25 -19.87 4.69 9.77
CA ASN A 25 -18.62 5.40 10.07
C ASN A 25 -17.49 5.28 9.02
N GLY A 26 -17.83 5.17 7.74
CA GLY A 26 -16.83 5.22 6.68
C GLY A 26 -17.37 5.43 5.28
N HIS A 27 -16.43 5.55 4.35
CA HIS A 27 -16.65 5.67 2.91
C HIS A 27 -16.00 4.48 2.19
N LEU A 28 -16.70 3.94 1.20
CA LEU A 28 -16.14 2.99 0.24
C LEU A 28 -15.65 3.76 -0.99
N LEU A 29 -14.37 3.61 -1.29
CA LEU A 29 -13.70 4.27 -2.42
C LEU A 29 -13.34 3.24 -3.48
N LYS A 30 -13.56 3.61 -4.73
CA LYS A 30 -13.25 2.79 -5.91
C LYS A 30 -12.11 3.42 -6.69
N TYR A 31 -11.01 2.69 -6.83
CA TYR A 31 -9.83 3.10 -7.60
C TYR A 31 -9.61 2.17 -8.78
N GLN A 32 -9.37 2.73 -9.95
CA GLN A 32 -8.97 1.97 -11.13
C GLN A 32 -7.45 1.83 -11.12
N LEU A 33 -6.96 0.59 -11.06
CA LEU A 33 -5.54 0.30 -11.17
C LEU A 33 -5.10 0.35 -12.65
N PRO A 34 -3.80 0.58 -12.92
CA PRO A 34 -3.25 0.56 -14.28
C PRO A 34 -3.54 -0.74 -15.05
N ASP A 35 -3.69 -1.86 -14.34
CA ASP A 35 -4.04 -3.18 -14.89
C ASP A 35 -5.51 -3.32 -15.32
N GLY A 36 -6.31 -2.24 -15.23
CA GLY A 36 -7.74 -2.23 -15.52
C GLY A 36 -8.61 -2.88 -14.44
N LYS A 37 -8.02 -3.30 -13.31
CA LYS A 37 -8.73 -3.87 -12.17
C LYS A 37 -9.24 -2.78 -11.25
N ASP A 38 -10.43 -3.00 -10.69
CA ASP A 38 -11.00 -2.12 -9.66
C ASP A 38 -10.51 -2.53 -8.27
N LYS A 39 -9.97 -1.57 -7.51
CA LYS A 39 -9.60 -1.71 -6.11
C LYS A 39 -10.61 -0.97 -5.23
N MET A 40 -11.32 -1.74 -4.40
CA MET A 40 -12.29 -1.22 -3.44
C MET A 40 -11.60 -1.07 -2.08
N VAL A 41 -11.66 0.13 -1.49
CA VAL A 41 -10.98 0.45 -0.24
C VAL A 41 -11.90 1.19 0.71
N PHE A 42 -11.90 0.80 1.98
CA PHE A 42 -12.64 1.50 3.03
C PHE A 42 -11.77 2.55 3.72
N LYS A 43 -12.33 3.74 3.95
CA LYS A 43 -11.73 4.78 4.80
C LYS A 43 -12.76 5.25 5.83
N CYS A 44 -12.35 5.47 7.08
CA CYS A 44 -13.22 6.09 8.07
C CYS A 44 -13.42 7.58 7.75
N ASN A 45 -14.49 8.18 8.30
CA ASN A 45 -14.84 9.58 8.04
C ASN A 45 -13.69 10.55 8.40
N ASP A 46 -12.98 10.27 9.49
CA ASP A 46 -11.84 11.07 9.94
C ASP A 46 -10.68 11.06 8.93
N CYS A 47 -10.30 9.88 8.44
CA CYS A 47 -9.20 9.73 7.48
C CYS A 47 -9.58 10.27 6.11
N TYR A 48 -10.81 10.03 5.67
CA TYR A 48 -11.32 10.57 4.41
C TYR A 48 -11.33 12.11 4.40
N SER A 49 -11.72 12.74 5.51
CA SER A 49 -11.73 14.21 5.64
C SER A 49 -10.32 14.81 5.67
N LYS A 50 -9.32 14.07 6.17
CA LYS A 50 -7.92 14.50 6.18
C LYS A 50 -7.27 14.37 4.81
N ASP A 51 -7.42 13.21 4.18
CA ASP A 51 -6.90 12.96 2.84
C ASP A 51 -7.76 11.89 2.13
N PRO A 52 -8.55 12.28 1.11
CA PRO A 52 -9.33 11.34 0.34
C PRO A 52 -8.45 10.47 -0.56
N SER A 53 -7.21 10.87 -0.85
CA SER A 53 -6.31 10.14 -1.74
C SER A 53 -5.84 8.83 -1.13
N LEU A 54 -5.73 7.80 -1.97
CA LEU A 54 -5.20 6.52 -1.55
C LEU A 54 -3.67 6.53 -1.71
N ARG A 55 -2.96 6.60 -0.59
CA ARG A 55 -1.49 6.50 -0.56
C ARG A 55 -1.07 5.07 -0.26
N ASN A 56 0.14 4.69 -0.69
CA ASN A 56 0.74 3.37 -0.43
C ASN A 56 -0.16 2.19 -0.85
N TYR A 57 -0.95 2.36 -1.92
CA TYR A 57 -1.89 1.33 -2.38
C TYR A 57 -1.27 0.32 -3.35
N GLN A 58 -0.14 0.69 -3.92
CA GLN A 58 0.62 -0.11 -4.85
C GLN A 58 2.03 -0.21 -4.32
N GLU A 59 2.62 -1.38 -4.48
CA GLU A 59 4.02 -1.61 -4.15
C GLU A 59 4.90 -0.69 -5.00
N THR A 60 5.83 0.01 -4.36
CA THR A 60 6.78 0.88 -5.06
C THR A 60 7.95 0.03 -5.53
N GLU A 61 8.15 -0.08 -6.84
CA GLU A 61 9.30 -0.81 -7.38
C GLU A 61 10.58 0.01 -7.17
N VAL A 62 11.49 -0.52 -6.36
CA VAL A 62 12.78 0.12 -6.06
C VAL A 62 13.84 -0.41 -7.00
N TYR A 63 14.55 0.51 -7.65
CA TYR A 63 15.64 0.18 -8.59
C TYR A 63 17.00 0.53 -8.01
N SER A 64 17.97 -0.33 -8.33
CA SER A 64 19.39 -0.10 -8.08
C SER A 64 20.11 0.26 -9.37
N ARG A 65 21.05 1.21 -9.29
CA ARG A 65 21.90 1.61 -10.43
C ARG A 65 23.37 1.34 -10.10
N VAL A 66 23.97 0.37 -10.77
CA VAL A 66 25.38 0.01 -10.60
C VAL A 66 26.10 0.29 -11.92
N VAL A 67 26.98 1.30 -11.94
CA VAL A 67 27.79 1.71 -13.12
C VAL A 67 26.98 1.82 -14.42
N GLY A 68 25.77 2.39 -14.33
CA GLY A 68 24.89 2.60 -15.50
C GLY A 68 23.90 1.48 -15.78
N TYR A 69 24.05 0.29 -15.19
CA TYR A 69 23.05 -0.77 -15.27
C TYR A 69 21.96 -0.58 -14.21
N ILE A 70 20.69 -0.54 -14.66
CA ILE A 70 19.50 -0.38 -13.82
C ILE A 70 18.85 -1.76 -13.64
N ARG A 71 18.64 -2.18 -12.40
CA ARG A 71 17.96 -3.45 -12.07
C ARG A 71 17.04 -3.29 -10.86
N PRO A 72 15.83 -3.88 -10.89
CA PRO A 72 14.95 -3.93 -9.71
C PRO A 72 15.66 -4.61 -8.53
N VAL A 73 15.55 -4.02 -7.34
CA VAL A 73 16.11 -4.59 -6.10
C VAL A 73 15.42 -5.91 -5.76
N SER A 74 14.12 -6.04 -6.08
CA SER A 74 13.35 -7.29 -5.94
C SER A 74 13.92 -8.46 -6.74
N GLN A 75 14.77 -8.20 -7.75
CA GLN A 75 15.40 -9.22 -8.60
C GLN A 75 16.88 -9.46 -8.26
N TRP A 76 17.35 -9.04 -7.09
CA TRP A 76 18.70 -9.33 -6.63
C TRP A 76 18.85 -10.81 -6.26
N ASN A 77 19.92 -11.43 -6.76
CA ASN A 77 20.31 -12.76 -6.31
C ASN A 77 20.95 -12.70 -4.91
N GLU A 78 21.12 -13.85 -4.27
CA GLU A 78 21.69 -13.96 -2.91
C GLU A 78 23.05 -13.26 -2.79
N GLY A 79 23.93 -13.43 -3.79
CA GLY A 79 25.24 -12.79 -3.79
C GLY A 79 25.18 -11.26 -3.81
N LYS A 80 24.21 -10.66 -4.52
CA LYS A 80 24.05 -9.19 -4.56
C LYS A 80 23.46 -8.64 -3.26
N GLN A 81 22.56 -9.40 -2.64
CA GLN A 81 22.03 -9.07 -1.32
C GLN A 81 23.15 -9.07 -0.28
N GLN A 82 23.97 -10.13 -0.24
CA GLN A 82 25.14 -10.22 0.63
C GLN A 82 26.17 -9.10 0.36
N GLU A 83 26.49 -8.83 -0.91
CA GLU A 83 27.40 -7.73 -1.28
C GLU A 83 26.90 -6.38 -0.77
N PHE A 84 25.58 -6.14 -0.80
CA PHE A 84 24.97 -4.91 -0.30
C PHE A 84 25.06 -4.80 1.22
N GLU A 85 24.79 -5.89 1.95
CA GLU A 85 24.91 -5.95 3.42
C GLU A 85 26.33 -5.68 3.91
N GLU A 86 27.35 -6.13 3.17
CA GLU A 86 28.75 -5.94 3.52
C GLU A 86 29.29 -4.53 3.20
N ARG A 87 28.50 -3.66 2.55
CA ARG A 87 28.94 -2.31 2.18
C ARG A 87 29.21 -1.46 3.42
N LYS A 88 30.35 -0.78 3.40
CA LYS A 88 30.72 0.22 4.41
C LYS A 88 30.55 1.61 3.83
N THR A 89 29.81 2.45 4.54
CA THR A 89 29.72 3.87 4.22
C THR A 89 30.94 4.61 4.76
N PHE A 90 31.42 5.60 4.02
CA PHE A 90 32.42 6.53 4.54
C PHE A 90 31.70 7.59 5.38
N ASN A 91 32.27 7.94 6.53
CA ASN A 91 31.92 9.21 7.18
C ASN A 91 32.56 10.34 6.38
N VAL A 92 31.72 11.28 5.94
CA VAL A 92 32.12 12.47 5.19
C VAL A 92 32.16 13.67 6.11
#